data_AF-A0A497LGP8-F1
#
_entry.id   AF-A0A497LGP8-F1
#
_cell.length_a   1.000
_cell.length_b   1.000
_cell.length_c   1.000
_cell.angle_alpha   90.00
_cell.angle_beta   90.00
_cell.angle_gamma   90.00
#
_symmetry.space_group_name_H-M   'P 1'
#
loop_
_entity.id
_entity.type
_entity.pdbx_description
1 polymer ?
#
loop_
_entity_poly.entity_id
_entity_poly.type
_entity_poly.pdbx_seq_one_letter_code
_entity_poly.pdbx_strand_id
1 'polypeptide(L)'
;MLTPSPKSSFLFKGAWPTGRLEIYPYDRILRRDLKRVQDSSSIRREDKVRIKGFAEHLLAKGVSKPRVIKYVNQLAVLARMVEKPFERLKRRDIEELVRKINESGYSEHTKRDFKIVLKRFYQWLRDCNEDENEYPEEVRWIKTSPKEKR
;
A
#
# COMPACT_ATOMS: atom_id res chain seq x y z
N MET A 1 50.98 -10.72 21.09
CA MET A 1 50.05 -9.67 21.58
C MET A 1 48.80 -9.72 20.72
N LEU A 2 47.76 -10.38 21.21
CA LEU A 2 46.46 -10.56 20.55
C LEU A 2 45.42 -9.92 21.47
N THR A 3 44.74 -8.87 21.02
CA THR A 3 43.58 -8.30 21.73
C THR A 3 42.31 -8.77 21.05
N PRO A 4 41.40 -9.49 21.75
CA PRO A 4 40.04 -9.65 21.28
C PRO A 4 39.19 -8.44 21.66
N SER A 5 38.50 -7.89 20.66
CA SER A 5 37.48 -6.85 20.77
C SER A 5 36.28 -7.33 21.61
N PRO A 6 35.83 -6.59 22.65
CA PRO A 6 34.62 -6.93 23.39
C PRO A 6 33.37 -6.38 22.69
N LYS A 7 32.42 -7.30 22.48
CA LYS A 7 31.08 -7.08 21.93
C LYS A 7 30.32 -6.03 22.75
N SER A 8 29.91 -4.92 22.12
CA SER A 8 28.99 -3.95 22.72
C SER A 8 27.57 -4.52 22.76
N SER A 9 27.11 -4.84 23.97
CA SER A 9 25.73 -5.11 24.31
C SER A 9 24.92 -3.81 24.26
N PHE A 10 24.21 -3.58 23.16
CA PHE A 10 23.26 -2.48 23.07
C PHE A 10 21.97 -2.81 23.84
N LEU A 11 21.97 -2.45 25.13
CA LEU A 11 20.77 -2.24 25.93
C LEU A 11 20.10 -0.93 25.47
N PHE A 12 19.09 -1.01 24.61
CA PHE A 12 18.22 0.13 24.31
C PHE A 12 17.07 0.19 25.35
N LYS A 13 17.33 0.84 26.49
CA LYS A 13 16.28 1.43 27.33
C LYS A 13 16.13 2.89 26.91
N GLY A 14 15.05 3.19 26.19
CA GLY A 14 14.75 4.55 25.75
C GLY A 14 13.28 4.74 25.43
N ALA A 15 12.45 4.86 26.46
CA ALA A 15 11.14 5.49 26.32
C ALA A 15 11.37 7.01 26.25
N TRP A 16 11.43 7.56 25.04
CA TRP A 16 11.41 9.00 24.83
C TRP A 16 9.95 9.48 24.94
N PRO A 17 9.64 10.48 25.78
CA PRO A 17 8.32 11.07 25.80
C PRO A 17 8.11 11.74 24.44
N THR A 18 7.27 11.12 23.60
CA THR A 18 6.96 11.64 22.26
C THR A 18 5.93 12.76 22.40
N GLY A 19 6.32 13.82 23.09
CA GLY A 19 5.59 15.08 23.12
C GLY A 19 5.65 15.72 21.74
N ARG A 20 4.68 15.38 20.90
CA ARG A 20 4.12 16.18 19.78
C ARG A 20 5.14 17.02 18.98
N LEU A 21 6.19 16.36 18.51
CA LEU A 21 7.04 16.86 17.45
C LEU A 21 6.34 16.46 16.13
N GLU A 22 5.55 17.35 15.54
CA GLU A 22 5.03 17.18 14.16
C GLU A 22 6.21 17.27 13.17
N ILE A 23 7.11 16.28 13.21
CA ILE A 23 8.34 16.20 12.39
C ILE A 23 8.01 16.04 10.90
N TYR A 24 6.74 15.82 10.54
CA TYR A 24 6.34 15.68 9.14
C TYR A 24 4.89 16.14 8.89
N PRO A 25 4.65 17.09 7.96
CA PRO A 25 3.32 17.62 7.70
C PRO A 25 2.52 16.66 6.80
N TYR A 26 2.18 15.48 7.33
CA TYR A 26 1.50 14.42 6.58
C TYR A 26 0.18 14.87 5.95
N ASP A 27 -0.51 15.87 6.52
CA ASP A 27 -1.69 16.50 5.89
C ASP A 27 -1.36 17.15 4.56
N ARG A 28 -0.28 17.94 4.52
CA ARG A 28 0.16 18.63 3.30
C ARG A 28 0.54 17.61 2.23
N ILE A 29 1.20 16.53 2.64
CA ILE A 29 1.69 15.49 1.73
C ILE A 29 0.53 14.66 1.18
N LEU A 30 -0.41 14.26 2.04
CA LEU A 30 -1.60 13.55 1.59
C LEU A 30 -2.43 14.40 0.62
N ARG A 31 -2.65 15.69 0.94
CA ARG A 31 -3.34 16.62 0.03
C ARG A 31 -2.63 16.73 -1.31
N ARG A 32 -1.30 16.89 -1.31
CA ARG A 32 -0.49 16.96 -2.53
C ARG A 32 -0.59 15.66 -3.35
N ASP A 33 -0.47 14.51 -2.71
CA ASP A 33 -0.45 13.22 -3.39
C ASP A 33 -1.84 12.88 -3.98
N LEU A 34 -2.93 13.21 -3.26
CA LEU A 34 -4.29 13.14 -3.79
C LEU A 34 -4.50 14.11 -4.96
N LYS A 35 -4.03 15.36 -4.85
CA LYS A 35 -4.09 16.34 -5.95
C LYS A 35 -3.35 15.82 -7.18
N ARG A 36 -2.15 15.25 -7.00
CA ARG A 36 -1.37 14.63 -8.09
C ARG A 36 -2.13 13.50 -8.77
N VAL A 37 -2.85 12.66 -8.01
CA VAL A 37 -3.71 11.61 -8.59
C VAL A 37 -4.85 12.24 -9.39
N GLN A 38 -5.53 13.26 -8.84
CA GLN A 38 -6.64 13.94 -9.49
C GLN A 38 -6.24 14.65 -10.79
N ASP A 39 -5.06 15.28 -10.82
CA ASP A 39 -4.55 16.01 -11.97
C ASP A 39 -3.90 15.09 -13.03
N SER A 40 -3.62 13.83 -12.70
CA SER A 40 -2.92 12.89 -13.60
C SER A 40 -3.77 12.57 -14.84
N SER A 41 -3.28 12.88 -16.04
CA SER A 41 -3.95 12.49 -17.30
C SER A 41 -3.90 10.98 -17.56
N SER A 42 -2.87 10.29 -17.04
CA SER A 42 -2.67 8.84 -17.19
C SER A 42 -3.54 7.97 -16.27
N ILE A 43 -4.37 8.57 -15.41
CA ILE A 43 -5.28 7.83 -14.52
C ILE A 43 -6.71 8.15 -14.95
N ARG A 44 -7.56 7.13 -15.09
CA ARG A 44 -8.97 7.30 -15.48
C ARG A 44 -9.75 8.04 -14.40
N ARG A 45 -10.82 8.72 -14.79
CA ARG A 45 -11.62 9.54 -13.88
C ARG A 45 -12.26 8.70 -12.77
N GLU A 46 -12.74 7.52 -13.12
CA GLU A 46 -13.34 6.53 -12.22
C GLU A 46 -12.34 6.08 -11.15
N ASP A 47 -11.12 5.76 -11.56
CA ASP A 47 -10.07 5.30 -10.64
C ASP A 47 -9.63 6.42 -9.70
N LYS A 48 -9.60 7.68 -10.14
CA LYS A 48 -9.33 8.84 -9.27
C LYS A 48 -10.35 8.95 -8.14
N VAL A 49 -11.63 8.78 -8.47
CA VAL A 49 -12.73 8.83 -7.49
C VAL A 49 -12.58 7.69 -6.49
N ARG A 50 -12.30 6.46 -6.96
CA ARG A 50 -12.12 5.30 -6.07
C ARG A 50 -10.89 5.40 -5.18
N ILE A 51 -9.76 5.89 -5.70
CA ILE A 51 -8.56 6.13 -4.88
C ILE A 51 -8.83 7.17 -3.79
N LYS A 52 -9.53 8.26 -4.12
CA LYS A 52 -9.88 9.30 -3.15
C LYS A 52 -10.84 8.76 -2.08
N GLY A 53 -11.91 8.08 -2.50
CA GLY A 53 -12.89 7.49 -1.58
C GLY A 53 -12.27 6.46 -0.65
N PHE A 54 -11.33 5.65 -1.15
CA PHE A 54 -10.60 4.71 -0.31
C PHE A 54 -9.70 5.41 0.70
N ALA A 55 -9.02 6.48 0.30
CA ALA A 55 -8.20 7.28 1.23
C ALA A 55 -9.06 7.89 2.35
N GLU A 56 -10.22 8.44 2.01
CA GLU A 56 -11.19 8.98 2.97
C GLU A 56 -11.70 7.88 3.92
N HIS A 57 -12.02 6.70 3.39
CA HIS A 57 -12.42 5.53 4.19
C HIS A 57 -11.32 5.09 5.18
N LEU A 58 -10.06 5.00 4.73
CA LEU A 58 -8.94 4.64 5.61
C LEU A 58 -8.74 5.66 6.73
N LEU A 59 -8.86 6.96 6.42
CA LEU A 59 -8.79 8.02 7.42
C LEU A 59 -9.93 7.91 8.45
N ALA A 60 -11.16 7.64 7.99
CA ALA A 60 -12.31 7.45 8.88
C ALA A 60 -12.10 6.26 9.84
N LYS A 61 -11.38 5.22 9.40
CA LYS A 61 -10.99 4.07 10.22
C LYS A 61 -9.77 4.31 11.13
N GLY A 62 -9.26 5.53 11.18
CA GLY A 62 -8.10 5.88 12.00
C GLY A 62 -6.76 5.34 11.46
N VAL A 63 -6.69 4.95 10.19
CA VAL A 63 -5.42 4.55 9.57
C VAL A 63 -4.49 5.77 9.50
N SER A 64 -3.24 5.60 9.93
CA SER A 64 -2.31 6.72 9.99
C SER A 64 -2.03 7.32 8.61
N LYS A 65 -1.96 8.65 8.52
CA LYS A 65 -1.69 9.39 7.27
C LYS A 65 -0.50 8.87 6.47
N PRO A 66 0.66 8.47 7.05
CA PRO A 66 1.76 7.88 6.29
C PRO A 66 1.36 6.60 5.54
N ARG A 67 0.53 5.74 6.16
CA ARG A 67 0.01 4.53 5.51
C ARG A 67 -0.97 4.90 4.40
N VAL A 68 -1.87 5.85 4.63
CA VAL A 68 -2.81 6.33 3.59
C VAL A 68 -2.04 6.89 2.39
N ILE A 69 -1.01 7.70 2.62
CA ILE A 69 -0.12 8.23 1.58
C ILE A 69 0.53 7.10 0.77
N LYS A 70 1.06 6.07 1.46
CA LYS A 70 1.63 4.88 0.80
C LYS A 70 0.59 4.20 -0.10
N TYR A 71 -0.63 4.01 0.40
CA TYR A 71 -1.71 3.35 -0.34
C TYR A 71 -2.11 4.15 -1.58
N VAL A 72 -2.32 5.47 -1.45
CA VAL A 72 -2.63 6.36 -2.58
C VAL A 72 -1.54 6.30 -3.64
N ASN A 73 -0.27 6.38 -3.25
CA ASN A 73 0.84 6.33 -4.19
C ASN A 73 0.95 4.99 -4.90
N GLN A 74 0.72 3.87 -4.20
CA GLN A 74 0.75 2.54 -4.81
C GLN A 74 -0.42 2.32 -5.75
N LEU A 75 -1.64 2.72 -5.36
CA LEU A 75 -2.80 2.65 -6.24
C LEU A 75 -2.65 3.51 -7.49
N ALA A 76 -2.01 4.68 -7.37
CA ALA A 76 -1.71 5.53 -8.52
C ALA A 76 -0.77 4.84 -9.52
N VAL A 77 0.18 4.02 -9.05
CA VAL A 77 1.04 3.22 -9.94
C VAL A 77 0.23 2.09 -10.58
N LEU A 78 -0.55 1.35 -9.79
CA LEU A 78 -1.38 0.25 -10.29
C LEU A 78 -2.40 0.72 -11.33
N ALA A 79 -3.01 1.89 -11.13
CA ALA A 79 -3.97 2.48 -12.05
C ALA A 79 -3.37 2.77 -13.43
N ARG A 80 -2.07 3.08 -13.49
CA ARG A 80 -1.34 3.30 -14.76
C ARG A 80 -0.95 1.99 -15.46
N MET A 81 -0.94 0.87 -14.74
CA MET A 81 -0.57 -0.44 -15.29
C MET A 81 -1.75 -1.20 -15.91
N VAL A 82 -2.97 -0.74 -15.65
CA VAL A 82 -4.22 -1.38 -16.10
C VAL A 82 -4.90 -0.62 -17.21
N GLU A 83 -5.51 -1.36 -18.14
CA GLU A 83 -6.19 -0.83 -19.31
C GLU A 83 -7.68 -0.53 -19.10
N LYS A 84 -8.23 -0.99 -17.96
CA LYS A 84 -9.64 -0.82 -17.59
C LYS A 84 -9.74 -0.17 -16.19
N PRO A 85 -10.85 0.50 -15.87
CA PRO A 85 -11.14 0.96 -14.52
C PRO A 85 -11.11 -0.20 -13.51
N PHE A 86 -10.67 0.07 -12.28
CA PHE A 86 -10.55 -0.93 -11.21
C PHE A 86 -11.84 -1.74 -11.00
N GLU A 87 -13.00 -1.06 -10.99
CA GLU A 87 -14.30 -1.73 -10.83
C GLU A 87 -14.59 -2.80 -11.87
N ARG A 88 -14.03 -2.65 -13.08
CA ARG A 88 -14.24 -3.54 -14.22
C ARG A 88 -13.15 -4.60 -14.38
N LEU A 89 -12.11 -4.58 -13.55
CA LEU A 89 -11.08 -5.63 -13.60
C LEU A 89 -11.68 -6.93 -13.06
N LYS A 90 -11.65 -7.96 -13.90
CA LYS A 90 -12.00 -9.32 -13.52
C LYS A 90 -10.77 -10.05 -13.02
N ARG A 91 -10.98 -11.26 -12.51
CA ARG A 91 -9.90 -12.14 -12.03
C ARG A 91 -8.70 -12.25 -12.99
N ARG A 92 -8.94 -12.47 -14.28
CA ARG A 92 -7.86 -12.56 -15.29
C ARG A 92 -7.10 -11.24 -15.46
N ASP A 93 -7.77 -10.09 -15.38
CA ASP A 93 -7.11 -8.78 -15.46
C ASP A 93 -6.23 -8.52 -14.24
N ILE A 94 -6.66 -8.99 -13.05
CA ILE A 94 -5.86 -8.93 -11.82
C ILE A 94 -4.66 -9.87 -11.87
N GLU A 95 -4.80 -11.07 -12.44
CA GLU A 95 -3.69 -11.98 -12.67
C GLU A 95 -2.63 -11.35 -13.58
N GLU A 96 -3.07 -10.71 -14.66
CA GLU A 96 -2.20 -9.95 -15.56
C GLU A 96 -1.49 -8.81 -14.83
N LEU A 97 -2.21 -8.02 -14.04
CA LEU A 97 -1.61 -6.95 -13.22
C LEU A 97 -0.57 -7.52 -12.25
N VAL A 98 -0.86 -8.62 -11.58
CA VAL A 98 0.06 -9.29 -10.65
C VAL A 98 1.28 -9.84 -11.39
N ARG A 99 1.12 -10.36 -12.61
CA ARG A 99 2.24 -10.77 -13.46
C ARG A 99 3.16 -9.58 -13.75
N LYS A 100 2.61 -8.45 -14.20
CA LYS A 100 3.37 -7.21 -14.44
C LYS A 100 4.09 -6.71 -13.18
N ILE A 101 3.48 -6.83 -12.00
CA ILE A 101 4.14 -6.51 -10.72
C ILE A 101 5.34 -7.45 -10.48
N ASN A 102 5.19 -8.76 -10.72
CA ASN A 102 6.27 -9.72 -10.50
C ASN A 102 7.46 -9.51 -11.45
N GLU A 103 7.18 -9.18 -12.72
CA GLU A 103 8.16 -8.95 -13.77
C GLU A 103 8.83 -7.56 -13.68
N SER A 104 8.24 -6.64 -12.91
CA SER A 104 8.82 -5.32 -12.70
C SER A 104 10.18 -5.37 -11.99
N GLY A 105 11.02 -4.37 -12.25
CA GLY A 105 12.30 -4.17 -11.55
C GLY A 105 12.18 -3.70 -10.10
N TYR A 106 11.00 -3.71 -9.48
CA TYR A 106 10.84 -3.35 -8.08
C TYR A 106 11.44 -4.40 -7.14
N SER A 107 11.83 -3.99 -5.93
CA SER A 107 12.27 -4.93 -4.90
C SER A 107 11.13 -5.87 -4.49
N GLU A 108 11.46 -7.07 -4.02
CA GLU A 108 10.46 -8.04 -3.53
C GLU A 108 9.56 -7.45 -2.42
N HIS A 109 10.13 -6.56 -1.59
CA HIS A 109 9.36 -5.80 -0.60
C HIS A 109 8.31 -4.89 -1.24
N THR A 110 8.70 -4.12 -2.25
CA THR A 110 7.78 -3.22 -2.96
C THR A 110 6.71 -3.99 -3.73
N LYS A 111 7.08 -5.09 -4.40
CA LYS A 111 6.13 -6.00 -5.06
C LYS A 111 5.10 -6.57 -4.08
N ARG A 112 5.56 -6.97 -2.89
CA ARG A 112 4.70 -7.44 -1.80
C ARG A 112 3.74 -6.35 -1.35
N ASP A 113 4.23 -5.13 -1.14
CA ASP A 113 3.37 -4.02 -0.73
C ASP A 113 2.28 -3.71 -1.76
N PHE A 114 2.60 -3.72 -3.06
CA PHE A 114 1.60 -3.56 -4.12
C PHE A 114 0.48 -4.60 -4.01
N LYS A 115 0.83 -5.87 -3.77
CA LYS A 115 -0.13 -6.95 -3.60
C LYS A 115 -0.99 -6.74 -2.35
N ILE A 116 -0.41 -6.31 -1.24
CA ILE A 116 -1.15 -6.01 0.00
C ILE A 116 -2.15 -4.88 -0.22
N VAL A 117 -1.71 -3.78 -0.82
CA VAL A 117 -2.59 -2.63 -1.12
C VAL A 117 -3.67 -3.02 -2.10
N LEU A 118 -3.36 -3.82 -3.13
CA LEU A 118 -4.33 -4.32 -4.09
C LEU A 118 -5.42 -5.16 -3.41
N LYS A 119 -5.05 -6.11 -2.54
CA LYS A 119 -6.03 -6.92 -1.79
C LYS A 119 -6.93 -6.05 -0.92
N ARG A 120 -6.34 -5.13 -0.16
CA ARG A 120 -7.07 -4.27 0.77
C ARG A 120 -8.00 -3.29 0.05
N PHE A 121 -7.57 -2.78 -1.10
CA PHE A 121 -8.38 -1.91 -1.94
C PHE A 121 -9.59 -2.66 -2.53
N TYR A 122 -9.40 -3.88 -3.03
CA TYR A 122 -10.52 -4.67 -3.57
C TYR A 122 -11.48 -5.17 -2.50
N GLN A 123 -10.97 -5.45 -1.30
CA GLN A 123 -11.81 -5.75 -0.14
C GLN A 123 -12.78 -4.60 0.14
N TRP A 124 -12.28 -3.35 0.16
CA TRP A 124 -13.13 -2.16 0.29
C TRP A 124 -14.01 -1.92 -0.95
N LEU A 125 -13.47 -2.05 -2.16
CA LEU A 125 -14.18 -1.73 -3.40
C LEU A 125 -15.40 -2.63 -3.66
N ARG A 126 -15.38 -3.86 -3.12
CA ARG A 126 -16.46 -4.85 -3.21
C ARG A 126 -17.30 -4.95 -1.94
N ASP A 127 -17.09 -4.05 -0.99
CA ASP A 127 -17.79 -4.04 0.31
C ASP A 127 -17.71 -5.40 1.05
N CYS A 128 -16.58 -6.10 0.92
CA CYS A 128 -16.36 -7.38 1.60
C CYS A 128 -16.17 -7.19 3.11
N ASN A 129 -16.53 -8.21 3.89
CA ASN A 129 -16.37 -8.15 5.34
C ASN A 129 -14.88 -8.22 5.72
N GLU A 130 -14.35 -7.11 6.25
CA GLU A 130 -12.96 -7.05 6.68
C GLU A 130 -12.67 -7.84 7.94
N ASP A 131 -13.62 -7.91 8.87
CA ASP A 131 -13.46 -8.56 10.18
C ASP A 131 -13.35 -10.08 10.01
N GLU A 132 -14.02 -10.62 8.99
CA GLU A 132 -13.94 -12.04 8.59
C GLU A 132 -12.75 -12.34 7.67
N ASN A 133 -11.90 -11.35 7.37
CA ASN A 133 -10.82 -11.46 6.38
C ASN A 133 -11.33 -11.97 5.01
N GLU A 134 -12.56 -11.59 4.65
CA GLU A 134 -13.14 -11.96 3.38
C GLU A 134 -12.49 -11.14 2.26
N TYR A 135 -12.12 -11.81 1.17
CA TYR A 135 -11.59 -11.16 -0.02
C TYR A 135 -12.36 -11.64 -1.24
N PRO A 136 -12.63 -10.74 -2.19
CA PRO A 136 -13.33 -11.12 -3.39
C PRO A 136 -12.42 -12.00 -4.27
N GLU A 137 -13.04 -12.82 -5.13
CA GLU A 137 -12.36 -13.88 -5.87
C GLU A 137 -11.20 -13.35 -6.75
N GLU A 138 -11.29 -12.09 -7.21
CA GLU A 138 -10.27 -11.49 -8.04
C GLU A 138 -8.92 -11.37 -7.32
N VAL A 139 -8.90 -11.25 -5.99
CA VAL A 139 -7.68 -10.99 -5.19
C VAL A 139 -7.40 -12.01 -4.08
N ARG A 140 -8.37 -12.85 -3.71
CA ARG A 140 -8.25 -13.83 -2.61
C ARG A 140 -7.01 -14.73 -2.71
N TRP A 141 -6.71 -15.20 -3.92
CA TRP A 141 -5.58 -16.08 -4.26
C TRP A 141 -4.19 -15.47 -4.06
N ILE A 142 -4.09 -14.13 -4.00
CA ILE A 142 -2.79 -13.44 -3.97
C ILE A 142 -2.14 -13.70 -2.62
N LYS A 143 -0.98 -14.36 -2.65
CA LYS A 143 -0.14 -14.61 -1.47
C LYS A 143 0.71 -13.39 -1.15
N THR A 144 0.64 -12.94 0.10
CA THR A 144 1.37 -11.76 0.61
C THR A 144 2.34 -12.10 1.76
N SER A 145 2.48 -13.39 2.13
CA SER A 145 3.46 -13.82 3.13
C SER A 145 4.89 -13.80 2.53
N PRO A 146 5.92 -13.50 3.33
CA PRO A 146 7.29 -13.62 2.86
C PRO A 146 7.54 -15.10 2.51
N LYS A 147 8.18 -15.36 1.37
CA LYS A 147 8.71 -16.71 1.12
C LYS A 147 9.80 -16.95 2.15
N GLU A 148 9.59 -17.92 3.02
CA GLU A 148 10.61 -18.38 3.95
C GLU A 148 11.84 -18.79 3.13
N LYS A 149 13.01 -18.23 3.45
CA LYS A 149 14.27 -18.66 2.84
C LYS A 149 14.54 -20.07 3.37
N ARG A 150 14.28 -21.08 2.55
CA ARG A 150 14.87 -22.41 2.70
C ARG A 150 16.29 -22.40 2.15
#